data_AF-A0A938U7E2-F1
#
_entry.id   AF-A0A938U7E2-F1
#
_cell.length_a   1.000
_cell.length_b   1.000
_cell.length_c   1.000
_cell.angle_alpha   90.00
_cell.angle_beta   90.00
_cell.angle_gamma   90.00
#
_symmetry.space_group_name_H-M   'P 1'
#
loop_
_entity.id
_entity.type
_entity.pdbx_description
1 polymer ?
#
loop_
_entity_poly.entity_id
_entity_poly.type
_entity_poly.pdbx_seq_one_letter_code
_entity_poly.pdbx_strand_id
1 'polypeptide(L)' 'MSQVQTFGELLDAVDNLSREDKEAFLEVLQRRFIEQRREEIAAEVEAARQAFRAGECRPASVDELVKEILT' A
#
# COMPACT_ATOMS: atom_id res chain seq x y z
N MET A 1 -17.51 19.98 1.18
CA MET A 1 -16.13 20.19 0.69
C MET A 1 -15.20 19.56 1.71
N SER A 2 -14.37 18.61 1.31
CA SER A 2 -13.36 18.00 2.19
C SER A 2 -12.24 19.01 2.42
N GLN A 3 -12.07 19.44 3.66
CA GLN A 3 -10.96 20.31 4.04
C GLN A 3 -9.70 19.45 4.07
N VAL A 4 -8.70 19.80 3.24
CA VAL A 4 -7.38 19.16 3.28
C VAL A 4 -6.72 19.64 4.56
N GLN A 5 -6.78 18.82 5.61
CA GLN A 5 -6.00 19.06 6.81
C GLN A 5 -4.53 18.78 6.50
N THR A 6 -3.67 19.68 6.94
CA THR A 6 -2.23 19.45 6.91
C THR A 6 -1.87 18.32 7.88
N PHE A 7 -0.70 17.69 7.66
CA PHE A 7 -0.22 16.67 8.57
C PHE A 7 -0.05 17.17 10.01
N GLY A 8 0.36 18.44 10.18
CA GLY A 8 0.46 19.07 11.50
C GLY A 8 -0.88 19.19 12.21
N GLU A 9 -1.91 19.68 11.52
CA GLU A 9 -3.26 19.81 12.09
C GLU A 9 -3.86 18.44 12.49
N LEU A 10 -3.54 17.38 11.75
CA LEU A 10 -3.94 16.01 12.10
C LEU A 10 -3.22 15.52 13.37
N LEU A 11 -1.92 15.80 13.51
CA LEU A 11 -1.17 15.47 14.72
C LEU A 11 -1.74 16.21 15.93
N ASP A 12 -1.99 17.52 15.80
CA ASP A 12 -2.57 18.32 16.88
C ASP A 12 -3.95 17.79 17.30
N ALA A 13 -4.78 17.38 16.33
CA ALA A 13 -6.08 16.78 16.61
C ALA A 13 -5.96 15.45 17.36
N VAL A 14 -5.04 14.57 16.96
CA VAL A 14 -4.76 13.32 17.66
C VAL A 14 -4.20 13.60 19.05
N ASP A 15 -3.37 14.63 19.22
CA ASP A 15 -2.75 14.95 20.50
C ASP A 15 -3.74 15.39 21.58
N ASN A 16 -4.87 15.97 21.17
CA ASN A 16 -5.97 16.37 22.05
C ASN A 16 -6.85 15.19 22.50
N LEU A 17 -6.67 13.98 21.95
CA LEU A 17 -7.42 12.80 22.37
C LEU A 17 -6.99 12.31 23.76
N SER A 18 -7.90 11.62 24.45
CA SER A 18 -7.58 10.89 25.67
C SER A 18 -6.59 9.75 25.35
N ARG A 19 -5.91 9.22 26.37
CA ARG A 19 -4.99 8.09 26.16
C ARG A 19 -5.70 6.87 25.55
N GLU A 20 -6.89 6.54 26.03
CA GLU A 20 -7.68 5.41 25.53
C GLU A 20 -8.09 5.63 24.07
N ASP A 21 -8.49 6.85 23.72
CA ASP A 21 -8.85 7.21 22.35
C ASP A 21 -7.63 7.19 21.41
N LYS A 22 -6.45 7.62 21.87
CA LYS A 22 -5.19 7.51 21.11
C LYS A 22 -4.84 6.05 20.82
N GLU A 23 -4.97 5.18 21.81
CA GLU A 23 -4.72 3.73 21.66
C GLU A 23 -5.70 3.10 20.67
N ALA A 24 -6.99 3.41 20.78
CA ALA A 24 -8.01 2.95 19.83
C ALA A 24 -7.80 3.51 18.41
N PHE A 25 -7.40 4.78 18.29
CA PHE A 25 -7.09 5.40 17.00
C PHE A 25 -5.95 4.68 16.29
N LEU A 26 -4.86 4.37 17.00
CA LEU A 26 -3.72 3.62 16.47
C LEU A 26 -4.13 2.24 15.97
N GLU A 27 -4.92 1.49 16.75
CA GLU A 27 -5.40 0.16 16.36
C GLU A 27 -6.22 0.21 15.07
N VAL A 28 -7.17 1.15 15.00
CA VAL A 28 -8.03 1.32 13.82
C VAL A 28 -7.22 1.74 12.60
N LEU A 29 -6.28 2.68 12.76
CA LEU A 29 -5.44 3.16 11.67
C LEU A 29 -4.54 2.05 11.12
N GLN A 30 -3.91 1.28 12.01
CA GLN A 30 -3.07 0.15 11.63
C GLN A 30 -3.87 -0.91 10.86
N ARG A 31 -5.07 -1.26 11.34
CA ARG A 31 -5.95 -2.21 10.65
C ARG A 31 -6.31 -1.72 9.25
N ARG A 32 -6.71 -0.44 9.13
CA ARG A 32 -7.05 0.16 7.82
C ARG A 32 -5.87 0.12 6.85
N PHE A 33 -4.67 0.45 7.33
CA PHE A 33 -3.46 0.40 6.51
C PHE A 33 -3.15 -1.02 6.01
N ILE A 34 -3.30 -2.03 6.88
CA ILE A 34 -3.10 -3.43 6.50
C ILE A 34 -4.12 -3.87 5.44
N GLU A 35 -5.41 -3.54 5.61
CA GLU A 35 -6.42 -3.92 4.64
C GLU A 35 -6.20 -3.23 3.28
N GLN A 36 -5.88 -1.93 3.27
CA GLN A 36 -5.53 -1.23 2.04
C GLN A 36 -4.34 -1.90 1.34
N ARG A 37 -3.28 -2.25 2.09
CA ARG A 37 -2.11 -2.91 1.50
C ARG A 37 -2.46 -4.29 0.91
N ARG A 38 -3.38 -5.03 1.53
CA ARG A 38 -3.86 -6.31 1.00
C ARG A 38 -4.64 -6.14 -0.30
N GLU A 39 -5.48 -5.11 -0.38
CA GLU A 39 -6.23 -4.77 -1.61
C GLU A 39 -5.28 -4.40 -2.76
N GLU A 40 -4.25 -3.59 -2.47
CA GLU A 40 -3.20 -3.25 -3.45
C GLU A 40 -2.50 -4.49 -3.99
N ILE A 41 -2.04 -5.39 -3.10
CA ILE A 41 -1.37 -6.63 -3.49
C ILE A 41 -2.31 -7.53 -4.31
N ALA A 42 -3.58 -7.63 -3.92
CA ALA A 42 -4.56 -8.42 -4.66
C ALA A 42 -4.78 -7.88 -6.08
N ALA A 43 -4.83 -6.55 -6.23
CA ALA A 43 -4.94 -5.90 -7.53
C ALA A 43 -3.69 -6.13 -8.39
N GLU A 44 -2.49 -5.99 -7.81
CA GLU A 44 -1.21 -6.27 -8.48
C GLU A 44 -1.14 -7.73 -8.97
N VAL A 45 -1.54 -8.69 -8.13
CA VAL A 45 -1.57 -10.11 -8.49
C VAL A 45 -2.54 -10.38 -9.63
N GLU A 46 -3.74 -9.79 -9.60
CA GLU A 46 -4.71 -9.99 -10.67
C GLU A 46 -4.24 -9.36 -11.99
N ALA A 47 -3.64 -8.18 -11.95
CA ALA A 47 -3.03 -7.54 -13.12
C ALA A 47 -1.91 -8.41 -13.72
N ALA A 48 -1.01 -8.94 -12.87
CA ALA A 48 0.08 -9.83 -13.32
C ALA A 48 -0.47 -11.11 -13.97
N ARG A 49 -1.52 -11.71 -13.38
CA ARG A 49 -2.19 -12.89 -13.95
C ARG A 49 -2.85 -12.58 -15.30
N GLN A 50 -3.46 -11.41 -15.45
CA GLN A 50 -4.06 -10.98 -16.71
C GLN A 50 -2.99 -10.81 -17.79
N ALA A 51 -1.90 -10.10 -17.50
CA ALA A 51 -0.78 -9.93 -18.42
C ALA A 51 -0.18 -11.28 -18.86
N PHE A 52 -0.03 -12.21 -17.93
CA PHE A 52 0.45 -13.57 -18.25
C PHE A 52 -0.51 -14.31 -19.18
N ARG A 53 -1.82 -14.28 -18.89
CA ARG A 53 -2.85 -14.90 -19.75
C ARG A 53 -2.94 -14.25 -21.13
N ALA A 54 -2.70 -12.95 -21.22
CA ALA A 54 -2.68 -12.18 -22.46
C ALA A 54 -1.40 -12.43 -23.29
N GLY A 55 -0.40 -13.14 -22.75
CA GLY A 55 0.87 -13.37 -23.43
C GLY A 55 1.77 -12.14 -23.46
N GLU A 56 1.53 -11.16 -22.59
CA GLU A 56 2.32 -9.93 -22.48
C GLU A 56 3.67 -10.17 -21.77
N CYS A 57 3.85 -11.34 -21.16
CA CYS A 57 5.11 -11.76 -20.57
C CYS A 57 6.09 -12.29 -21.63
N ARG A 58 7.33 -11.80 -21.61
CA ARG A 58 8.41 -12.31 -22.45
C ARG A 58 9.16 -13.44 -21.71
N PRO A 59 9.40 -14.60 -22.34
CA PRO A 59 10.30 -15.59 -21.76
C PRO A 59 11.72 -15.02 -21.70
N ALA A 60 12.35 -15.17 -20.54
CA ALA A 60 13.74 -14.75 -20.31
C ALA A 60 14.46 -15.85 -19.51
N SER A 61 15.71 -16.09 -19.86
CA SER A 61 16.62 -16.92 -19.09
C SER A 61 17.07 -16.19 -17.81
N VAL A 62 17.62 -16.95 -16.85
CA VAL A 62 18.14 -16.38 -15.60
C VAL A 62 19.23 -15.34 -15.87
N ASP A 63 20.13 -15.61 -16.82
CA ASP A 63 21.22 -14.68 -17.17
C ASP A 63 20.69 -13.37 -17.77
N GLU A 64 19.63 -13.42 -18.58
CA GLU A 64 18.98 -12.23 -19.15
C GLU A 64 18.28 -11.40 -18.08
N LEU A 65 17.57 -12.06 -17.14
CA LEU A 65 16.90 -11.41 -16.01
C LEU A 65 17.90 -10.73 -15.07
N VAL A 66 18.98 -11.42 -14.70
CA VAL A 66 20.03 -10.87 -13.82
C VAL A 66 20.70 -9.65 -14.47
N LYS A 67 20.94 -9.71 -15.79
CA LYS A 67 21.51 -8.58 -16.53
C LYS A 67 20.59 -7.36 -16.49
N GLU A 68 19.28 -7.52 -16.57
CA GLU A 68 18.30 -6.43 -16.53
C GLU A 68 18.22 -5.77 -15.14
N ILE A 69 18.17 -6.57 -14.08
CA ILE A 69 18.03 -6.09 -12.69
C ILE A 69 19.27 -5.34 -12.19
N LEU A 70 20.46 -5.72 -12.65
CA LEU A 70 21.73 -5.16 -12.20
C LEU A 70 22.22 -3.95 -13.04
N THR A 71 21.41 -3.49 -14.00
CA THR A 71 21.64 -2.26 -14.77
C THR A 71 20.98 -1.05 -14.13
#